data_AF-A0A7K2SBB9-F1
#
_entry.id   AF-A0A7K2SBB9-F1
#
_cell.length_a   1.000
_cell.length_b   1.000
_cell.length_c   1.000
_cell.angle_alpha   90.00
_cell.angle_beta   90.00
_cell.angle_gamma   90.00
#
_symmetry.space_group_name_H-M   'P 1'
#
loop_
_entity.id
_entity.type
_entity.pdbx_description
1 polymer ?
#
loop_
_entity_poly.entity_id
_entity_poly.type
_entity_poly.pdbx_seq_one_letter_code
_entity_poly.pdbx_strand_id
1 'polypeptide(L)'
;MPITRSTAVTWSLSALAAGALLAGCSASVNVGGSEAKLSKDKLSATVAEKLAETTGQPEPDVTCPEDLAGKVGTETRCTLTAGDGSTLGVTATVTSVDGDKINFDIEADQTASPAPN
;
A
#
# COMPACT_ATOMS: atom_id res chain seq x y z
N MET A 1 -47.00 -6.13 -22.30
CA MET A 1 -47.50 -5.50 -23.55
C MET A 1 -48.07 -4.15 -23.15
N PRO A 2 -47.33 -3.04 -23.33
CA PRO A 2 -47.18 -2.30 -24.61
C PRO A 2 -45.68 -1.94 -24.86
N ILE A 3 -45.03 -1.98 -26.04
CA ILE A 3 -45.26 -1.54 -27.43
C ILE A 3 -45.59 -0.05 -27.60
N THR A 4 -44.55 0.79 -27.75
CA THR A 4 -44.52 1.98 -28.63
C THR A 4 -43.04 2.27 -28.95
N ARG A 5 -42.51 1.89 -30.12
CA ARG A 5 -42.58 2.48 -31.48
C ARG A 5 -41.76 3.77 -31.66
N SER A 6 -40.64 3.58 -32.37
CA SER A 6 -39.65 4.54 -32.89
C SER A 6 -40.21 5.71 -33.68
N THR A 7 -39.51 6.84 -33.66
CA THR A 7 -39.24 7.65 -34.85
C THR A 7 -37.92 8.42 -34.73
N ALA A 8 -37.18 8.43 -35.83
CA ALA A 8 -35.85 8.96 -36.04
C ALA A 8 -35.75 10.49 -36.03
N VAL A 9 -34.56 11.03 -35.71
CA VAL A 9 -33.97 12.23 -36.34
C VAL A 9 -32.52 12.32 -35.85
N THR A 10 -31.57 11.76 -36.60
CA THR A 10 -30.58 12.51 -37.41
C THR A 10 -29.93 13.67 -36.69
N TRP A 11 -28.86 13.40 -35.94
CA TRP A 11 -27.81 14.39 -35.69
C TRP A 11 -26.49 13.82 -36.19
N SER A 12 -26.09 14.37 -37.34
CA SER A 12 -24.84 14.08 -38.04
C SER A 12 -23.66 14.82 -37.40
N LEU A 13 -22.46 14.29 -37.66
CA LEU A 13 -21.12 14.84 -37.46
C LEU A 13 -20.61 14.79 -36.00
N SER A 14 -19.63 13.96 -35.66
CA SER A 14 -18.28 14.04 -36.19
C SER A 14 -17.51 12.73 -35.97
N ALA A 15 -16.83 12.25 -37.00
CA ALA A 15 -15.85 11.18 -36.88
C ALA A 15 -14.53 11.76 -36.34
N LEU A 16 -14.05 11.24 -35.21
CA LEU A 16 -12.66 11.31 -34.81
C LEU A 16 -12.23 9.92 -34.36
N ALA A 17 -11.09 9.52 -34.93
CA ALA A 17 -10.56 8.19 -34.98
C ALA A 17 -9.88 7.74 -33.68
N ALA A 18 -9.74 6.41 -33.58
CA ALA A 18 -8.62 5.66 -33.02
C ALA A 18 -8.12 5.99 -31.60
N GLY A 19 -8.22 4.99 -30.72
CA GLY A 19 -7.49 4.92 -29.47
C GLY A 19 -7.80 3.66 -28.71
N ALA A 20 -7.22 2.53 -29.12
CA ALA A 20 -6.91 1.47 -28.16
C ALA A 20 -5.94 2.02 -27.10
N LEU A 21 -5.73 1.24 -26.02
CA LEU A 21 -4.81 1.48 -24.89
C LEU A 21 -5.47 2.32 -23.78
N LEU A 22 -5.66 1.88 -22.53
CA LEU A 22 -5.02 0.82 -21.76
C LEU A 22 -6.05 0.09 -20.88
N ALA A 23 -5.99 -1.24 -20.85
CA ALA A 23 -6.30 -1.98 -19.64
C ALA A 23 -5.20 -1.67 -18.60
N GLY A 24 -5.25 -0.47 -18.04
CA GLY A 24 -4.50 -0.11 -16.85
C GLY A 24 -5.45 -0.20 -15.69
N CYS A 25 -5.23 -1.15 -14.77
CA CYS A 25 -5.84 -1.13 -13.44
C CYS A 25 -5.38 0.15 -12.73
N SER A 26 -6.00 1.28 -13.07
CA SER A 26 -6.08 2.39 -12.15
C SER A 26 -7.07 1.92 -11.11
N ALA A 27 -6.55 1.40 -10.00
CA ALA A 27 -7.32 1.25 -8.79
C ALA A 27 -7.87 2.63 -8.46
N SER A 28 -9.09 2.91 -8.91
CA SER A 28 -9.91 3.99 -8.40
C SER A 28 -10.11 3.64 -6.94
N VAL A 29 -9.28 4.20 -6.06
CA VAL A 29 -9.51 4.12 -4.62
C VAL A 29 -10.81 4.86 -4.38
N ASN A 30 -11.88 4.10 -4.35
CA ASN A 30 -13.20 4.52 -3.97
C ASN A 30 -13.10 4.83 -2.47
N VAL A 31 -12.78 6.08 -2.15
CA VAL A 31 -12.74 6.61 -0.78
C VAL A 31 -14.17 6.64 -0.26
N GLY A 32 -14.62 5.47 0.18
CA GLY A 32 -15.84 5.23 0.92
C GLY A 32 -15.45 4.78 2.32
N GLY A 33 -15.42 5.75 3.25
CA GLY A 33 -15.42 5.60 4.71
C GLY A 33 -15.04 4.25 5.29
N SER A 34 -13.81 3.81 5.05
CA SER A 34 -13.22 2.66 5.72
C SER A 34 -12.10 3.23 6.61
N GLU A 35 -12.12 2.90 7.89
CA GLU A 35 -11.07 3.30 8.83
C GLU A 35 -9.70 3.07 8.20
N ALA A 36 -8.87 4.12 8.10
CA ALA A 36 -7.55 4.03 7.51
C ALA A 36 -6.80 2.89 8.22
N LYS A 37 -6.40 1.86 7.48
CA LYS A 37 -5.71 0.69 8.03
C LYS A 37 -4.74 0.15 7.01
N LEU A 38 -3.51 -0.11 7.45
CA LEU A 38 -2.49 -0.79 6.66
C LEU A 38 -2.45 -2.26 7.07
N SER A 39 -2.75 -3.16 6.14
CA SER A 39 -2.59 -4.60 6.37
C SER A 39 -1.14 -4.94 6.65
N LYS A 40 -0.89 -5.95 7.49
CA LYS A 40 0.44 -6.45 7.86
C LYS A 40 1.32 -6.73 6.64
N ASP A 41 0.75 -7.27 5.55
CA ASP A 41 1.50 -7.60 4.34
C ASP A 41 1.93 -6.33 3.58
N LYS A 42 1.07 -5.29 3.59
CA LYS A 42 1.40 -3.98 3.01
C LYS A 42 2.38 -3.21 3.87
N LEU A 43 2.24 -3.30 5.18
CA LEU A 43 3.16 -2.68 6.13
C LEU A 43 4.55 -3.29 5.99
N SER A 44 4.65 -4.62 6.03
CA SER A 44 5.87 -5.38 5.79
C SER A 44 6.59 -4.93 4.52
N ALA A 45 5.89 -4.92 3.38
CA ALA A 45 6.45 -4.50 2.10
C ALA A 45 6.91 -3.03 2.12
N THR A 46 6.12 -2.13 2.72
CA THR A 46 6.45 -0.70 2.79
C THR A 46 7.69 -0.46 3.66
N VAL A 47 7.80 -1.17 4.79
CA VAL A 47 8.97 -1.08 5.68
C VAL A 47 10.20 -1.63 4.96
N ALA A 48 10.09 -2.79 4.33
CA ALA A 48 11.19 -3.40 3.58
C ALA A 48 11.70 -2.48 2.46
N GLU A 49 10.80 -1.93 1.65
CA GLU A 49 11.12 -0.97 0.58
C GLU A 49 11.84 0.27 1.14
N LYS A 50 11.29 0.89 2.19
CA LYS A 50 11.90 2.07 2.82
C LYS A 50 13.29 1.80 3.37
N LEU A 51 13.49 0.63 3.97
CA LEU A 51 14.81 0.23 4.48
C LEU A 51 15.80 -0.01 3.33
N ALA A 52 15.37 -0.66 2.25
CA ALA A 52 16.18 -0.86 1.05
C ALA A 52 16.61 0.48 0.43
N GLU A 53 15.66 1.41 0.27
CA GLU A 53 15.91 2.76 -0.26
C GLU A 53 16.87 3.56 0.63
N THR A 54 16.67 3.50 1.95
CA THR A 54 17.47 4.28 2.92
C THR A 54 18.90 3.74 3.05
N THR A 55 19.07 2.42 3.03
CA THR A 55 20.37 1.76 3.24
C THR A 55 21.12 1.47 1.95
N GLY A 56 20.46 1.53 0.78
CA GLY A 56 21.01 1.11 -0.50
C GLY A 56 21.27 -0.41 -0.58
N GLN A 57 20.66 -1.19 0.30
CA GLN A 57 20.76 -2.65 0.35
C GLN A 57 19.59 -3.32 -0.37
N PRO A 58 19.70 -4.61 -0.75
CA PRO A 58 18.54 -5.37 -1.20
C PRO A 58 17.41 -5.36 -0.16
N GLU A 59 16.18 -5.47 -0.66
CA GLU A 59 14.99 -5.51 0.18
C GLU A 59 15.07 -6.64 1.20
N PRO A 60 15.10 -6.34 2.51
CA PRO A 60 15.15 -7.35 3.55
C PRO A 60 13.78 -8.02 3.72
N ASP A 61 13.74 -9.22 4.30
CA ASP A 61 12.47 -9.84 4.65
C ASP A 61 11.94 -9.17 5.93
N VAL A 62 10.75 -8.58 5.87
CA VAL A 62 10.11 -7.95 7.03
C VAL A 62 8.78 -8.62 7.31
N THR A 63 8.61 -9.14 8.51
CA THR A 63 7.39 -9.77 8.96
C THR A 63 6.75 -8.96 10.08
N CYS A 64 5.57 -8.41 9.83
CA CYS A 64 4.74 -7.75 10.85
C CYS A 64 3.65 -8.72 11.35
N PRO A 65 3.46 -8.88 12.67
CA PRO A 65 2.51 -9.84 13.24
C PRO A 65 1.06 -9.38 13.08
N GLU A 66 0.84 -8.08 12.98
CA GLU A 66 -0.47 -7.45 13.01
C GLU A 66 -0.56 -6.28 12.03
N ASP A 67 -1.80 -5.92 11.71
CA ASP A 67 -2.11 -4.79 10.86
C ASP A 67 -1.92 -3.48 11.63
N LEU A 68 -1.43 -2.44 10.96
CA LEU A 68 -1.30 -1.11 11.55
C LEU A 68 -2.61 -0.33 11.37
N ALA A 69 -3.31 -0.09 12.48
CA ALA A 69 -4.45 0.82 12.48
C ALA A 69 -3.97 2.24 12.21
N GLY A 70 -4.64 2.96 11.31
CA GLY A 70 -4.43 4.37 11.03
C GLY A 70 -4.97 5.24 12.14
N LYS A 71 -4.39 5.11 13.32
CA LYS A 71 -4.69 5.91 14.49
C LYS A 71 -3.37 6.41 15.06
N VAL A 72 -3.27 7.71 15.24
CA VAL A 72 -2.06 8.33 15.79
C VAL A 72 -1.72 7.73 17.15
N GLY A 73 -0.45 7.38 17.33
CA GLY A 73 0.07 6.70 18.52
C GLY A 73 -0.13 5.18 18.53
N THR A 74 -0.72 4.58 17.49
CA THR A 74 -0.66 3.13 17.31
C THR A 74 0.72 2.75 16.83
N GLU A 75 1.29 1.73 17.47
CA GLU A 75 2.58 1.15 17.13
C GLU A 75 2.43 -0.34 16.87
N THR A 76 3.32 -0.88 16.04
CA THR A 76 3.44 -2.32 15.84
C THR A 76 4.89 -2.69 15.66
N ARG A 77 5.26 -3.88 16.15
CA ARG A 77 6.64 -4.36 16.09
C ARG A 77 6.77 -5.44 15.03
N CYS A 78 7.48 -5.10 13.97
CA CYS A 78 7.85 -6.00 12.90
C CYS A 78 9.23 -6.61 13.19
N THR A 79 9.49 -7.77 12.60
CA THR A 79 10.80 -8.42 12.62
C THR A 79 11.39 -8.36 11.23
N LEU A 80 12.52 -7.70 11.10
CA LEU A 80 13.36 -7.77 9.91
C LEU A 80 14.26 -9.00 10.01
N THR A 81 14.40 -9.71 8.90
CA THR A 81 15.35 -10.80 8.70
C THR A 81 16.23 -10.44 7.51
N ALA A 82 17.52 -10.29 7.76
CA ALA A 82 18.51 -10.04 6.73
C ALA A 82 18.85 -11.34 5.99
N GLY A 83 19.45 -11.21 4.79
CA GLY A 83 19.79 -12.36 3.95
C GLY A 83 20.83 -13.31 4.53
N ASP A 84 21.58 -12.86 5.55
CA ASP A 84 22.52 -13.67 6.33
C ASP A 84 21.84 -14.47 7.46
N GLY A 85 20.53 -14.26 7.69
CA GLY A 85 19.76 -14.88 8.77
C GLY A 85 19.76 -14.08 10.07
N SER A 86 20.42 -12.93 10.13
CA SER A 86 20.37 -12.03 11.28
C SER A 86 18.99 -11.36 11.35
N THR A 87 18.47 -11.13 12.55
CA THR A 87 17.16 -10.49 12.75
C THR A 87 17.27 -9.17 13.50
N LEU A 88 16.38 -8.24 13.20
CA LEU A 88 16.31 -6.92 13.83
C LEU A 88 14.86 -6.55 14.10
N GLY A 89 14.54 -6.14 15.32
CA GLY A 89 13.21 -5.61 15.62
C GLY A 89 13.06 -4.22 15.03
N VAL A 90 11.90 -3.95 14.43
CA VAL A 90 11.56 -2.67 13.82
C VAL A 90 10.18 -2.26 14.31
N THR A 91 10.09 -1.11 14.97
CA THR A 91 8.83 -0.56 15.47
C THR A 91 8.32 0.47 14.49
N ALA A 92 7.09 0.28 13.99
CA ALA A 92 6.39 1.24 13.15
C ALA A 92 5.34 1.98 13.98
N THR A 93 5.43 3.31 14.05
CA THR A 93 4.58 4.15 14.89
C THR A 93 3.82 5.16 14.05
N VAL A 94 2.49 5.19 14.13
CA VAL A 94 1.66 6.15 13.40
C VAL A 94 1.82 7.55 13.97
N THR A 95 2.31 8.47 13.13
CA THR A 95 2.55 9.87 13.49
C THR A 95 1.42 10.78 13.05
N SER A 96 0.79 10.51 11.89
CA SER A 96 -0.37 11.26 11.41
C SER A 96 -1.22 10.45 10.44
N VAL A 97 -2.47 10.88 10.25
CA VAL A 97 -3.42 10.23 9.33
C VAL A 97 -4.13 11.33 8.53
N ASP A 98 -3.92 11.31 7.22
CA ASP A 98 -4.46 12.28 6.26
C ASP A 98 -5.47 11.58 5.34
N GLY A 99 -6.74 11.54 5.77
CA GLY A 99 -7.78 10.77 5.08
C GLY A 99 -7.46 9.28 5.13
N ASP A 100 -7.19 8.67 3.97
CA ASP A 100 -6.79 7.26 3.85
C ASP A 100 -5.27 7.04 3.91
N LYS A 101 -4.48 8.12 3.99
CA LYS A 101 -3.02 8.03 4.09
C LYS A 101 -2.60 7.94 5.54
N ILE A 102 -1.89 6.87 5.89
CA ILE A 102 -1.30 6.68 7.21
C ILE A 102 0.17 7.02 7.11
N ASN A 103 0.61 8.05 7.82
CA ASN A 103 2.02 8.37 7.98
C ASN A 103 2.51 7.71 9.26
N PHE A 104 3.63 7.00 9.16
CA PHE A 104 4.25 6.32 10.27
C PHE A 104 5.77 6.49 10.21
N ASP A 105 6.36 6.53 11.39
CA ASP A 105 7.81 6.50 11.58
C ASP A 105 8.27 5.05 11.79
N ILE A 106 9.54 4.78 11.48
CA ILE A 106 10.13 3.44 11.56
C ILE A 106 11.40 3.56 12.39
N GLU A 107 11.38 2.94 13.57
CA GLU A 107 12.54 2.87 14.46
C GLU A 107 13.06 1.43 14.51
N ALA A 108 14.32 1.24 14.13
CA ALA A 108 15.00 -0.04 14.27
C ALA A 108 15.66 -0.16 15.64
N ASP A 109 15.68 -1.37 16.20
CA ASP A 109 16.39 -1.66 17.44
C ASP A 109 17.89 -1.32 17.31
N GLN A 110 18.51 -0.90 18.40
CA GLN A 110 19.95 -0.61 18.42
C GLN A 110 20.82 -1.88 18.37
N THR A 111 20.21 -3.04 18.61
CA THR A 111 20.90 -4.33 18.71
C THR A 111 20.23 -5.34 17.79
N ALA A 112 20.93 -5.76 16.73
CA ALA A 112 20.53 -6.88 15.91
C ALA A 112 20.80 -8.20 16.65
N SER A 113 19.90 -9.17 16.49
CA SER A 113 20.14 -10.55 16.89
C SER A 113 20.90 -11.27 15.75
N PRO A 114 22.10 -11.82 16.02
CA PRO A 114 22.89 -12.46 14.98
C PRO A 114 22.24 -13.75 14.49
N ALA A 115 22.55 -14.12 13.23
CA ALA A 115 22.14 -15.40 12.65
C ALA A 115 22.66 -16.59 13.49
N PRO A 116 21.86 -17.65 13.68
CA PRO A 116 22.35 -18.91 14.24
C PRO A 116 23.36 -19.54 13.26
N ASN A 117 24.56 -19.85 13.75
CA ASN A 117 25.64 -20.50 12.99
C ASN A 117 25.42 -22.01 12.87
#